data_AF-A0A5E4ZE86-F1
#
_entry.id   AF-A0A5E4ZE86-F1
#
_cell.length_a   1.000
_cell.length_b   1.000
_cell.length_c   1.000
_cell.angle_alpha   90.00
_cell.angle_beta   90.00
_cell.angle_gamma   90.00
#
_symmetry.space_group_name_H-M   'P 1'
#
loop_
_entity.id
_entity.type
_entity.pdbx_description
1 polymer ?
#
loop_
_entity_poly.entity_id
_entity_poly.type
_entity_poly.pdbx_seq_one_letter_code
_entity_poly.pdbx_strand_id
1 'polypeptide(L)'
;MAKTATLTIQQWGNSLAVRIPAAVARSAHFEVGLEVEVTTDEVGVTVKPVGPRKLTLAEKLAKFDLSKHGGEAMAASPVGAEAF
;
A
#
# COMPACT_ATOMS: atom_id res chain seq x y z
N MET A 1 0.52 -1.51 15.22
CA MET A 1 1.21 -2.60 15.94
C MET A 1 1.58 -3.67 14.94
N ALA A 2 2.78 -4.25 15.05
CA ALA A 2 3.17 -5.39 14.24
C ALA A 2 2.25 -6.58 14.55
N LYS A 3 1.73 -7.26 13.52
CA LYS A 3 0.95 -8.49 13.67
C LYS A 3 1.83 -9.67 13.32
N THR A 4 2.01 -10.58 14.26
CA THR A 4 2.85 -11.77 14.11
C THR A 4 1.97 -13.01 14.22
N ALA A 5 2.29 -14.03 13.41
CA ALA A 5 1.70 -15.36 13.52
C ALA A 5 2.81 -16.40 13.32
N THR A 6 2.86 -17.41 14.19
CA THR A 6 3.80 -18.53 14.06
C THR A 6 3.12 -19.64 13.26
N LEU A 7 3.77 -20.06 12.17
CA LEU A 7 3.21 -21.00 11.20
C LEU A 7 4.30 -21.96 10.74
N THR A 8 3.90 -23.15 10.30
CA THR A 8 4.80 -24.13 9.70
C THR A 8 4.81 -23.98 8.18
N ILE A 9 5.99 -24.00 7.57
CA ILE A 9 6.15 -24.02 6.12
C ILE A 9 5.49 -25.28 5.56
N GLN A 10 4.76 -25.14 4.46
CA GLN A 10 4.06 -26.22 3.77
C GLN A 10 4.64 -26.41 2.36
N GLN A 11 4.43 -27.59 1.78
CA GLN A 11 4.75 -27.83 0.37
C GLN A 11 3.57 -27.36 -0.52
N TRP A 12 3.90 -26.63 -1.58
CA TRP A 12 2.96 -26.25 -2.64
C TRP A 12 3.60 -26.56 -4.00
N GLY A 13 3.21 -27.69 -4.58
CA GLY A 13 3.87 -28.24 -5.78
C GLY A 13 5.34 -28.55 -5.53
N ASN A 14 6.22 -27.95 -6.34
CA ASN A 14 7.68 -28.10 -6.22
C ASN A 14 8.33 -27.04 -5.32
N SER A 15 7.53 -26.25 -4.60
CA SER A 15 8.02 -25.12 -3.82
C SER A 15 7.48 -25.15 -2.38
N LEU A 16 8.06 -24.30 -1.55
CA LEU A 16 7.63 -24.08 -0.17
C LEU A 16 6.68 -22.87 -0.10
N ALA A 17 5.69 -22.93 0.78
CA ALA A 17 4.70 -21.89 0.98
C ALA A 17 4.39 -21.68 2.47
N VAL A 18 4.13 -20.43 2.84
CA VAL A 18 3.59 -20.04 4.14
C VAL A 18 2.26 -19.35 3.92
N ARG A 19 1.23 -19.75 4.66
CA ARG A 19 -0.08 -19.09 4.58
C ARG A 19 0.00 -17.74 5.27
N ILE A 20 -0.46 -16.67 4.64
CA ILE A 20 -0.53 -15.35 5.29
C ILE A 20 -1.94 -15.19 5.88
N PRO A 21 -2.11 -15.17 7.22
CA PRO A 21 -3.44 -15.02 7.82
C PRO A 21 -4.07 -13.68 7.43
N ALA A 22 -5.41 -13.66 7.31
CA ALA A 22 -6.15 -12.48 6.85
C ALA A 22 -5.88 -11.20 7.66
N ALA A 23 -5.52 -11.32 8.94
CA ALA A 23 -5.16 -10.17 9.76
C ALA A 23 -3.81 -9.55 9.36
N VAL A 24 -2.83 -10.38 8.99
CA VAL A 24 -1.49 -9.97 8.53
C VAL A 24 -1.57 -9.46 7.10
N ALA A 25 -2.25 -10.19 6.20
CA ALA A 25 -2.43 -9.79 4.80
C ALA A 25 -3.06 -8.39 4.68
N ARG A 26 -4.13 -8.13 5.44
CA ARG A 26 -4.78 -6.80 5.46
C ARG A 26 -3.87 -5.70 5.99
N SER A 27 -3.09 -5.98 7.02
CA SER A 27 -2.14 -5.01 7.59
C SER A 27 -0.95 -4.73 6.67
N ALA A 28 -0.56 -5.70 5.83
CA ALA A 28 0.48 -5.56 4.82
C ALA A 28 -0.05 -5.07 3.46
N HIS A 29 -1.37 -4.89 3.30
CA HIS A 29 -2.04 -4.58 2.03
C HIS A 29 -1.76 -5.62 0.93
N PHE A 30 -1.65 -6.89 1.30
CA PHE A 30 -1.49 -7.99 0.34
C PHE A 30 -2.86 -8.39 -0.20
N GLU A 31 -2.95 -8.39 -1.52
CA GLU A 31 -4.15 -8.77 -2.28
C GLU A 31 -3.79 -9.86 -3.30
N VAL A 32 -4.78 -10.62 -3.76
CA VAL A 32 -4.55 -11.67 -4.76
C VAL A 32 -4.05 -11.04 -6.06
N GLY A 33 -2.97 -11.57 -6.62
CA GLY A 33 -2.34 -11.05 -7.84
C GLY A 33 -1.37 -9.89 -7.61
N LEU A 34 -1.12 -9.49 -6.35
CA LEU A 34 -0.08 -8.53 -6.01
C LEU A 34 1.31 -9.10 -6.33
N GLU A 35 2.08 -8.37 -7.14
CA GLU A 35 3.48 -8.68 -7.39
C GLU A 35 4.33 -8.36 -6.16
N VAL A 36 5.18 -9.30 -5.76
CA VAL A 36 6.04 -9.19 -4.57
C VAL A 36 7.47 -9.59 -4.91
N GLU A 37 8.43 -8.88 -4.31
CA GLU A 37 9.83 -9.25 -4.32
C GLU A 37 10.12 -10.06 -3.06
N VAL A 38 10.81 -11.19 -3.26
CA VAL A 38 11.26 -12.08 -2.19
C VAL A 38 12.77 -12.01 -2.13
N THR A 39 13.31 -11.53 -1.01
CA THR A 39 14.76 -11.42 -0.79
C THR A 39 15.17 -12.21 0.44
N THR A 40 16.27 -12.94 0.34
CA THR A 40 16.89 -13.60 1.50
C THR A 40 17.84 -12.62 2.19
N ASP A 41 17.73 -12.54 3.51
CA ASP A 41 18.64 -11.81 4.38
C ASP A 41 19.33 -12.79 5.37
N GLU A 42 20.18 -12.29 6.27
CA GLU A 42 20.94 -13.17 7.19
C GLU A 42 20.05 -13.92 8.20
N VAL A 43 18.83 -13.44 8.46
CA VAL A 43 17.96 -13.94 9.54
C VAL A 43 16.70 -14.62 8.97
N GLY A 44 16.37 -14.42 7.70
CA GLY A 44 15.23 -15.04 7.05
C GLY A 44 14.95 -14.55 5.64
N VAL A 45 13.65 -14.56 5.30
CA VAL A 45 13.14 -14.17 3.99
C VAL A 45 12.21 -12.98 4.17
N THR A 46 12.53 -11.88 3.51
CA THR A 46 11.71 -10.67 3.47
C THR A 46 10.88 -10.67 2.19
N VAL A 47 9.57 -10.47 2.33
CA VAL A 47 8.62 -10.35 1.21
C VAL A 47 8.02 -8.95 1.22
N LYS A 48 8.19 -8.20 0.13
CA LYS A 48 7.67 -6.82 -0.01
C LYS A 48 6.95 -6.63 -1.35
N PRO A 49 5.91 -5.78 -1.42
CA PRO A 49 5.27 -5.45 -2.69
C PRO A 49 6.25 -4.83 -3.69
N VAL A 50 6.13 -5.18 -4.97
CA VAL A 50 6.85 -4.50 -6.07
C VAL A 50 6.09 -3.25 -6.46
N GLY A 51 6.82 -2.14 -6.66
CA GLY A 51 6.27 -0.86 -7.11
C GLY A 51 6.11 0.20 -6.02
N PRO A 52 5.64 1.40 -6.38
CA PRO A 52 5.53 2.50 -5.45
C PRO A 52 4.51 2.17 -4.36
N ARG A 53 4.95 2.25 -3.10
CA ARG A 53 4.06 2.09 -1.95
C ARG A 53 2.87 3.04 -2.08
N LYS A 54 1.66 2.56 -1.75
CA LYS A 54 0.51 3.44 -1.54
C LYS A 54 0.86 4.37 -0.38
N LEU A 55 1.08 5.65 -0.69
CA LEU A 55 1.36 6.67 0.33
C LEU A 55 0.14 6.82 1.23
N THR A 56 0.38 6.96 2.53
CA THR A 56 -0.68 7.34 3.49
C THR A 56 -1.18 8.75 3.17
N LEU A 57 -2.37 9.10 3.69
CA LEU A 57 -2.91 10.46 3.52
C LEU A 57 -1.92 11.52 4.01
N ALA A 58 -1.32 11.33 5.18
CA ALA A 58 -0.34 12.26 5.75
C ALA A 58 0.86 12.48 4.81
N GLU A 59 1.36 11.41 4.18
CA GLU A 59 2.50 11.50 3.27
C GLU A 59 2.14 12.07 1.90
N LYS A 60 0.90 11.85 1.44
CA LYS A 60 0.37 12.53 0.25
C LYS A 60 0.29 14.04 0.50
N LEU A 61 -0.24 14.45 1.66
CA LEU A 61 -0.33 15.85 2.05
C LEU A 61 1.05 16.49 2.22
N ALA A 62 2.02 15.77 2.80
CA ALA A 62 3.40 16.26 2.90
C ALA A 62 4.07 16.49 1.53
N LYS A 63 3.61 15.81 0.48
CA LYS A 63 4.07 15.99 -0.92
C LYS A 63 3.20 16.97 -1.71
N PHE A 64 2.15 17.53 -1.11
CA PHE A 64 1.25 18.44 -1.81
C PHE A 64 1.90 19.83 -1.97
N ASP A 65 2.20 20.19 -3.22
CA ASP A 65 2.71 21.51 -3.60
C ASP A 65 1.54 22.39 -4.06
N LEU A 66 1.19 23.42 -3.28
CA LEU A 66 0.10 24.35 -3.58
C LEU A 66 0.27 25.05 -4.94
N SER A 67 1.51 25.31 -5.36
CA SER A 67 1.78 26.00 -6.62
C SER A 67 1.63 25.08 -7.84
N LYS A 68 1.78 23.76 -7.66
CA LYS A 68 1.65 22.77 -8.75
C LYS A 68 0.29 22.06 -8.77
N HIS A 69 -0.29 21.84 -7.59
CA HIS A 69 -1.49 21.03 -7.41
C HIS A 69 -2.70 21.84 -6.93
N GLY A 70 -2.52 23.11 -6.57
CA GLY A 70 -3.61 23.99 -6.18
C GLY A 70 -4.43 24.47 -7.37
N GLY A 71 -5.58 25.06 -7.07
CA GLY A 71 -6.51 25.60 -8.05
C GLY A 71 -7.54 24.58 -8.54
N GLU A 72 -8.71 25.09 -8.95
CA GLU A 72 -9.73 24.27 -9.59
C GLU A 72 -9.38 24.12 -11.08
N ALA A 73 -9.31 22.87 -11.56
CA ALA A 73 -9.02 22.59 -12.96
C ALA A 73 -10.12 23.13 -13.91
N MET A 74 -11.35 23.27 -13.40
CA MET A 74 -12.53 23.75 -14.11
C MET A 74 -13.17 24.89 -13.30
N ALA A 75 -12.37 25.90 -12.95
CA ALA A 75 -12.87 27.07 -12.24
C ALA A 75 -14.04 27.69 -13.02
N ALA A 76 -15.16 27.88 -12.33
CA ALA A 76 -16.32 28.58 -12.84
C ALA A 76 -16.56 29.84 -12.02
N SER A 77 -17.16 30.86 -12.63
CA SER A 77 -17.62 32.01 -11.88
C SER A 77 -18.81 31.59 -11.00
N PRO A 78 -18.90 32.06 -9.74
CA PRO A 78 -20.05 31.82 -8.90
C PRO A 78 -21.33 32.32 -9.58
N VAL A 79 -22.42 31.55 -9.46
CA VAL A 79 -23.72 31.90 -10.05
C VAL A 79 -24.84 31.74 -9.02
N GLY A 80 -25.91 32.52 -9.17
CA GLY A 80 -27.06 32.45 -8.26
C GLY A 80 -26.69 32.87 -6.83
N ALA A 81 -26.97 32.00 -5.87
CA ALA A 81 -26.75 32.28 -4.43
C ALA A 81 -25.27 32.25 -4.01
N GLU A 82 -24.35 31.89 -4.92
CA GLU A 82 -22.91 31.85 -4.65
C GLU A 82 -22.20 33.16 -5.05
N ALA A 83 -22.87 34.02 -5.82
CA ALA A 83 -22.36 35.34 -6.20
C ALA A 83 -22.64 36.34 -5.06
N PHE A 84 -21.74 36.38 -4.06
CA PHE A 84 -21.74 37.37 -2.96
C PHE A 84 -20.89 38.60 -3.28
#